data_AF-A0A3N0IYD9-F1
#
_entry.id   AF-A0A3N0IYD9-F1
#
_cell.length_a   1.000
_cell.length_b   1.000
_cell.length_c   1.000
_cell.angle_alpha   90.00
_cell.angle_beta   90.00
_cell.angle_gamma   90.00
#
_symmetry.space_group_name_H-M   'P 1'
#
loop_
_entity.id
_entity.type
_entity.pdbx_description
1 polymer ?
#
loop_
_entity_poly.entity_id
_entity_poly.type
_entity_poly.pdbx_seq_one_letter_code
_entity_poly.pdbx_strand_id
1 'polypeptide(L)'
;MGALLGVTLLAGCASSDPGEQPASDAASAQQEPAAEIEQHELSFVVDAEGSDLPASVGILVTGTQGDGVKVDDRYEAALGKTYATAYPEGSYAFDVDSASLKLGDEIFAAVHVAYAFDGSADHTVHIKLVRDAEAMAEAQAAKEQAAAAAAAAAEEEAAAAAAAAEEEAAAAVAEQEAAAAAAAASAGGGGGDTVYITKTGEKFHRDGCRYLKKSQIAISRSDAVAQGYDACSVCNP
;
A
#
# COMPACT_ATOMS: atom_id res chain seq x y z
N MET A 1 12.85 69.65 5.86
CA MET A 1 14.25 69.95 5.50
C MET A 1 14.50 69.31 4.14
N GLY A 2 14.66 70.05 3.04
CA GLY A 2 15.86 70.84 2.74
C GLY A 2 17.00 69.87 2.38
N ALA A 3 17.70 69.93 1.27
CA ALA A 3 18.06 71.02 0.35
C ALA A 3 18.81 70.32 -0.83
N LEU A 4 18.50 70.61 -2.09
CA LEU A 4 19.22 71.55 -2.97
C LEU A 4 20.50 71.01 -3.67
N LEU A 5 20.52 71.28 -4.99
CA LEU A 5 21.59 71.85 -5.82
C LEU A 5 22.64 70.95 -6.49
N GLY A 6 22.78 71.19 -7.81
CA GLY A 6 24.02 70.97 -8.56
C GLY A 6 23.80 70.67 -10.06
N VAL A 7 23.50 71.64 -10.94
CA VAL A 7 24.48 72.46 -11.73
C VAL A 7 25.01 71.65 -12.95
N THR A 8 24.44 71.83 -14.17
CA THR A 8 24.88 72.72 -15.30
C THR A 8 26.22 72.33 -15.94
N LEU A 9 26.58 72.53 -17.22
CA LEU A 9 26.07 73.24 -18.41
C LEU A 9 27.02 72.84 -19.60
N LEU A 10 26.65 73.28 -20.81
CA LEU A 10 27.45 73.53 -22.04
C LEU A 10 27.54 72.40 -23.07
N ALA A 11 27.56 72.63 -24.39
CA ALA A 11 27.21 73.74 -25.29
C ALA A 11 27.70 73.30 -26.70
N GLY A 12 27.07 73.78 -27.77
CA GLY A 12 27.60 73.71 -29.14
C GLY A 12 26.49 73.61 -30.18
N CYS A 13 25.88 74.73 -30.62
CA CYS A 13 26.28 75.56 -31.79
C CYS A 13 26.13 74.78 -33.12
N ALA A 14 25.48 75.22 -34.19
CA ALA A 14 24.89 76.45 -34.69
C ALA A 14 23.98 76.02 -35.89
N SER A 15 23.12 76.78 -36.58
CA SER A 15 22.98 78.19 -36.90
C SER A 15 21.54 78.44 -37.35
N SER A 16 21.02 79.64 -37.11
CA SER A 16 19.76 80.14 -37.66
C SER A 16 19.95 80.70 -39.07
N ASP A 17 18.95 80.54 -39.96
CA ASP A 17 18.53 81.65 -40.84
C ASP A 17 17.03 81.51 -41.22
N PRO A 18 16.23 82.60 -41.24
CA PRO A 18 14.79 82.59 -41.41
C PRO A 18 14.35 83.02 -42.81
N GLY A 19 13.28 82.44 -43.36
CA GLY A 19 12.65 83.02 -44.54
C GLY A 19 11.55 82.16 -45.13
N GLU A 20 10.38 82.77 -45.29
CA GLU A 20 9.24 82.36 -46.11
C GLU A 20 8.50 81.04 -45.80
N GLN A 21 7.39 81.17 -45.08
CA GLN A 21 6.13 80.56 -45.55
C GLN A 21 5.55 81.49 -46.63
N PRO A 22 4.98 80.98 -47.73
CA PRO A 22 3.57 80.60 -47.64
C PRO A 22 3.11 79.44 -48.53
N ALA A 23 1.90 78.99 -48.19
CA ALA A 23 0.88 78.42 -49.07
C ALA A 23 0.97 76.93 -49.42
N SER A 24 0.14 76.19 -48.68
CA SER A 24 -0.86 75.26 -49.21
C SER A 24 -0.39 74.25 -50.25
N ASP A 25 -0.14 73.03 -49.78
CA ASP A 25 -0.72 71.87 -50.43
C ASP A 25 -1.22 70.91 -49.36
N ALA A 26 -2.54 70.75 -49.31
CA ALA A 26 -3.22 69.77 -48.49
C ALA A 26 -2.92 68.39 -49.07
N ALA A 27 -1.75 67.83 -48.76
CA ALA A 27 -1.50 66.42 -48.92
C ALA A 27 -2.28 65.70 -47.81
N SER A 28 -3.50 65.30 -48.17
CA SER A 28 -4.29 64.32 -47.44
C SER A 28 -3.41 63.11 -47.13
N ALA A 29 -2.88 63.06 -45.91
CA ALA A 29 -2.40 61.83 -45.33
C ALA A 29 -3.64 60.95 -45.14
N GLN A 30 -3.98 60.18 -46.17
CA GLN A 30 -4.82 59.02 -46.00
C GLN A 30 -4.05 58.10 -45.06
N GLN A 31 -4.41 58.14 -43.79
CA GLN A 31 -4.07 57.11 -42.84
C GLN A 31 -4.70 55.83 -43.38
N GLU A 32 -3.88 54.97 -43.98
CA GLU A 32 -4.27 53.61 -44.31
C GLU A 32 -4.76 52.95 -43.01
N PRO A 33 -5.94 52.30 -43.00
CA PRO A 33 -6.32 51.49 -41.85
C PRO A 33 -5.26 50.40 -41.73
N ALA A 34 -4.54 50.37 -40.60
CA ALA A 34 -3.79 49.19 -40.23
C ALA A 34 -4.79 48.03 -40.25
N ALA A 35 -4.61 47.10 -41.19
CA ALA A 35 -5.44 45.91 -41.24
C ALA A 35 -5.36 45.25 -39.86
N GLU A 36 -6.48 45.23 -39.14
CA GLU A 36 -6.62 44.40 -37.96
C GLU A 36 -6.36 42.97 -38.44
N ILE A 37 -5.20 42.43 -38.08
CA ILE A 37 -4.94 41.01 -38.27
C ILE A 37 -5.94 40.27 -37.37
N GLU A 38 -6.99 39.72 -37.98
CA GLU A 38 -7.91 38.81 -37.30
C GLU A 38 -7.10 37.61 -36.82
N GLN A 39 -6.71 37.63 -35.55
CA GLN A 39 -5.99 36.54 -34.90
C GLN A 39 -7.03 35.56 -34.40
N HIS A 40 -7.06 34.38 -35.01
CA HIS A 40 -7.96 33.31 -34.60
C HIS A 40 -7.36 32.50 -33.45
N GLU A 41 -8.24 32.05 -32.55
CA GLU A 41 -7.84 31.40 -31.31
C GLU A 41 -8.26 29.92 -31.27
N LEU A 42 -7.32 29.07 -30.84
CA LEU A 42 -7.62 27.70 -30.44
C LEU A 42 -7.99 27.69 -28.97
N SER A 43 -9.06 27.00 -28.60
CA SER A 43 -9.51 26.83 -27.22
C SER A 43 -9.92 25.39 -26.98
N PHE A 44 -10.13 25.01 -25.72
CA PHE A 44 -10.71 23.70 -25.38
C PHE A 44 -11.71 23.80 -24.24
N VAL A 45 -12.59 22.81 -24.16
CA VAL A 45 -13.54 22.61 -23.05
C VAL A 45 -13.59 21.13 -22.70
N VAL A 46 -13.76 20.82 -21.42
CA VAL A 46 -14.00 19.46 -20.95
C VAL A 46 -15.48 19.29 -20.71
N ASP A 47 -16.13 18.51 -21.57
CA ASP A 47 -17.55 18.18 -21.49
C ASP A 47 -17.73 16.91 -20.65
N ALA A 48 -18.61 16.98 -19.65
CA ALA A 48 -18.93 15.85 -18.80
C ALA A 48 -20.41 15.89 -18.41
N GLU A 49 -21.04 14.72 -18.36
CA GLU A 49 -22.46 14.58 -18.03
C GLU A 49 -22.62 13.58 -16.86
N GLY A 50 -23.55 13.88 -15.95
CA GLY A 50 -23.89 13.02 -14.81
C GLY A 50 -23.63 13.67 -13.44
N SER A 51 -23.93 12.92 -12.38
CA SER A 51 -23.55 13.27 -11.00
C SER A 51 -22.10 12.86 -10.71
N ASP A 52 -21.57 13.15 -9.53
CA ASP A 52 -20.28 12.63 -9.01
C ASP A 52 -19.06 12.85 -9.92
N LEU A 53 -19.06 13.96 -10.66
CA LEU A 53 -17.96 14.35 -11.53
C LEU A 53 -16.81 15.01 -10.74
N PRO A 54 -15.56 14.89 -11.20
CA PRO A 54 -14.46 15.64 -10.60
C PRO A 54 -14.64 17.15 -10.78
N ALA A 55 -14.20 17.95 -9.81
CA ALA A 55 -14.31 19.40 -9.88
C ALA A 55 -13.44 20.02 -10.99
N SER A 56 -12.24 19.45 -11.19
CA SER A 56 -11.30 19.78 -12.25
C SER A 56 -10.57 18.51 -12.71
N VAL A 57 -10.05 18.54 -13.93
CA VAL A 57 -9.17 17.50 -14.48
C VAL A 57 -7.89 18.14 -15.02
N GLY A 58 -6.78 17.40 -14.96
CA GLY A 58 -5.55 17.76 -15.64
C GLY A 58 -5.69 17.51 -17.15
N ILE A 59 -5.42 18.51 -17.98
CA ILE A 59 -5.34 18.37 -19.44
C ILE A 59 -3.89 18.50 -19.85
N LEU A 60 -3.43 17.53 -20.65
CA LEU A 60 -2.12 17.47 -21.26
C LEU A 60 -2.30 17.86 -22.72
N VAL A 61 -1.65 18.94 -23.15
CA VAL A 61 -1.64 19.36 -24.55
C VAL A 61 -0.26 19.14 -25.11
N THR A 62 -0.14 18.22 -26.05
CA THR A 62 1.11 17.94 -26.75
C THR A 62 1.00 18.31 -28.21
N GLY A 63 2.10 18.69 -28.86
CA GLY A 63 2.01 19.09 -30.25
C GLY A 63 3.30 19.60 -30.87
N THR A 64 3.17 20.10 -32.09
CA THR A 64 4.23 20.80 -32.82
C THR A 64 3.62 21.98 -33.55
N GLN A 65 4.13 23.17 -33.23
CA GLN A 65 3.77 24.44 -33.87
C GLN A 65 4.26 24.47 -35.33
N GLY A 66 3.72 25.37 -36.14
CA GLY A 66 4.07 25.52 -37.56
C GLY A 66 5.55 25.85 -37.80
N ASP A 67 6.20 26.49 -36.83
CA ASP A 67 7.65 26.76 -36.83
C ASP A 67 8.52 25.57 -36.37
N GLY A 68 7.88 24.45 -35.99
CA GLY A 68 8.53 23.22 -35.52
C GLY A 68 8.78 23.16 -34.01
N VAL A 69 8.38 24.17 -33.23
CA VAL A 69 8.50 24.15 -31.77
C VAL A 69 7.54 23.12 -31.18
N LYS A 70 8.05 22.27 -30.28
CA LYS A 70 7.23 21.27 -29.58
C LYS A 70 6.45 21.91 -28.43
N VAL A 71 5.22 21.45 -28.25
CA VAL A 71 4.34 21.82 -27.14
C VAL A 71 4.15 20.59 -26.24
N ASP A 72 4.23 20.81 -24.93
CA ASP A 72 3.97 19.84 -23.87
C ASP A 72 3.53 20.62 -22.63
N ASP A 73 2.30 21.12 -22.67
CA ASP A 73 1.72 21.97 -21.64
C ASP A 73 0.71 21.21 -20.81
N ARG A 74 0.51 21.69 -19.58
CA ARG A 74 -0.44 21.13 -18.64
C ARG A 74 -1.39 22.21 -18.13
N TYR A 75 -2.68 21.90 -18.17
CA TYR A 75 -3.75 22.74 -17.66
C TYR A 75 -4.50 22.02 -16.56
N GLU A 76 -5.06 22.81 -15.63
CA GLU A 76 -6.08 22.33 -14.71
C GLU A 76 -7.43 22.93 -15.12
N ALA A 77 -8.30 22.08 -15.66
CA ALA A 77 -9.54 22.49 -16.31
C ALA A 77 -10.76 22.07 -15.50
N ALA A 78 -11.58 23.05 -15.11
CA ALA A 78 -12.89 22.81 -14.55
C ALA A 78 -13.88 22.43 -15.66
N LEU A 79 -14.76 21.48 -15.36
CA LEU A 79 -15.72 20.94 -16.33
C LEU A 79 -16.68 22.03 -16.84
N GLY A 80 -16.94 22.02 -18.15
CA GLY A 80 -17.81 22.97 -18.84
C GLY A 80 -17.25 24.39 -19.00
N LYS A 81 -16.03 24.66 -18.56
CA LYS A 81 -15.36 25.96 -18.78
C LYS A 81 -14.49 25.91 -20.03
N THR A 82 -14.55 26.97 -20.84
CA THR A 82 -13.71 27.15 -22.01
C THR A 82 -12.36 27.77 -21.61
N TYR A 83 -11.28 27.18 -22.12
CA TYR A 83 -9.91 27.60 -21.90
C TYR A 83 -9.29 28.01 -23.23
N ALA A 84 -9.01 29.29 -23.34
CA ALA A 84 -8.29 29.92 -24.44
C ALA A 84 -6.82 29.45 -24.46
N THR A 85 -6.32 29.04 -25.63
CA THR A 85 -4.93 28.60 -25.82
C THR A 85 -4.23 29.53 -26.81
N ALA A 86 -3.10 30.10 -26.41
CA ALA A 86 -2.31 30.99 -27.26
C ALA A 86 -1.41 30.20 -28.23
N TYR A 87 -1.94 29.11 -28.80
CA TYR A 87 -1.22 28.25 -29.72
C TYR A 87 -1.34 28.77 -31.15
N PRO A 88 -0.22 28.97 -31.87
CA PRO A 88 -0.27 29.33 -33.28
C PRO A 88 -0.71 28.13 -34.13
N GLU A 89 -0.75 28.29 -35.45
CA GLU A 89 -0.96 27.17 -36.36
C GLU A 89 0.00 26.00 -36.05
N GLY A 90 -0.48 24.77 -36.15
CA GLY A 90 0.26 23.59 -35.71
C GLY A 90 -0.63 22.36 -35.54
N SER A 91 -0.02 21.25 -35.12
CA SER A 91 -0.73 20.01 -34.80
C SER A 91 -0.68 19.76 -33.30
N TYR A 92 -1.85 19.61 -32.69
CA TYR A 92 -2.01 19.46 -31.24
C TYR A 92 -2.83 18.22 -30.90
N ALA A 93 -2.58 17.67 -29.73
CA ALA A 93 -3.27 16.54 -29.14
C ALA A 93 -3.64 16.89 -27.70
N PHE A 94 -4.89 16.65 -27.35
CA PHE A 94 -5.47 16.93 -26.05
C PHE A 94 -5.81 15.61 -25.37
N ASP A 95 -5.18 15.39 -24.22
CA ASP A 95 -5.36 14.21 -23.39
C ASP A 95 -5.75 14.62 -21.97
N VAL A 96 -6.58 13.81 -21.32
CA VAL A 96 -6.83 13.97 -19.88
C VAL A 96 -5.78 13.18 -19.12
N ASP A 97 -5.15 13.80 -18.12
CA ASP A 97 -4.21 13.12 -17.23
C ASP A 97 -4.91 11.94 -16.55
N SER A 98 -4.33 10.75 -16.72
CA SER A 98 -4.79 9.50 -16.11
C SER A 98 -5.03 9.56 -14.60
N ALA A 99 -4.31 10.42 -13.87
CA ALA A 99 -4.50 10.64 -12.44
C ALA A 99 -5.82 11.36 -12.13
N SER A 100 -6.35 12.13 -13.09
CA SER A 100 -7.64 12.82 -12.97
C SER A 100 -8.83 11.94 -13.37
N LEU A 101 -8.57 10.77 -13.98
CA LEU A 101 -9.59 9.82 -14.41
C LEU A 101 -10.10 8.90 -13.28
N LYS A 102 -9.63 9.10 -12.05
CA LYS A 102 -10.03 8.29 -10.88
C LYS A 102 -10.43 9.19 -9.72
N LEU A 103 -11.65 9.02 -9.23
CA LEU A 103 -12.18 9.74 -8.06
C LEU A 103 -12.78 8.73 -7.08
N GLY A 104 -11.98 8.26 -6.13
CA GLY A 104 -12.40 7.16 -5.24
C GLY A 104 -12.58 5.86 -6.02
N ASP A 105 -13.80 5.32 -5.99
CA ASP A 105 -14.18 4.12 -6.76
C ASP A 105 -14.74 4.47 -8.17
N GLU A 106 -14.96 5.76 -8.48
CA GLU A 106 -15.42 6.19 -9.81
C GLU A 106 -14.23 6.27 -10.79
N ILE A 107 -14.39 5.61 -11.94
CA ILE A 107 -13.40 5.61 -13.02
C ILE A 107 -14.03 6.26 -14.24
N PHE A 108 -13.27 7.14 -14.89
CA PHE A 108 -13.68 7.87 -16.08
C PHE A 108 -12.78 7.51 -17.26
N ALA A 109 -13.35 7.56 -18.46
CA ALA A 109 -12.65 7.51 -19.72
C ALA A 109 -12.78 8.88 -20.40
N ALA A 110 -11.71 9.32 -21.05
CA ALA A 110 -11.72 10.53 -21.85
C ALA A 110 -11.26 10.23 -23.28
N VAL A 111 -11.84 10.96 -24.23
CA VAL A 111 -11.46 10.84 -25.64
C VAL A 111 -10.17 11.63 -25.87
N HIS A 112 -9.15 10.97 -26.42
CA HIS A 112 -7.99 11.64 -27.01
C HIS A 112 -8.45 12.41 -28.25
N VAL A 113 -8.15 13.71 -28.30
CA VAL A 113 -8.52 14.56 -29.44
C VAL A 113 -7.28 15.15 -30.08
N ALA A 114 -7.00 14.75 -31.32
CA ALA A 114 -5.97 15.36 -32.15
C ALA A 114 -6.61 16.39 -33.10
N TYR A 115 -6.02 17.58 -33.20
CA TYR A 115 -6.49 18.66 -34.04
C TYR A 115 -5.34 19.44 -34.67
N ALA A 116 -5.42 19.66 -35.98
CA ALA A 116 -4.51 20.54 -36.71
C ALA A 116 -5.16 21.91 -36.84
N PHE A 117 -4.56 22.92 -36.20
CA PHE A 117 -5.02 24.30 -36.24
C PHE A 117 -4.26 25.04 -37.34
N ASP A 118 -4.99 25.66 -38.26
CA ASP A 118 -4.43 26.40 -39.40
C ASP A 118 -4.49 27.93 -39.20
N GLY A 119 -4.94 28.39 -38.02
CA GLY A 119 -5.07 29.81 -37.70
C GLY A 119 -6.11 30.55 -38.54
N SER A 120 -6.98 29.85 -39.29
CA SER A 120 -7.91 30.49 -40.23
C SER A 120 -9.28 30.85 -39.64
N ALA A 121 -9.66 30.23 -38.52
CA ALA A 121 -10.91 30.50 -37.80
C ALA A 121 -10.78 30.04 -36.34
N ASP A 122 -11.54 30.65 -35.43
CA ASP A 122 -11.57 30.20 -34.04
C ASP A 122 -12.06 28.76 -33.96
N HIS A 123 -11.43 27.98 -33.07
CA HIS A 123 -11.84 26.60 -32.84
C HIS A 123 -11.85 26.26 -31.36
N THR A 124 -12.87 25.50 -30.94
CA THR A 124 -12.95 24.94 -29.59
C THR A 124 -12.92 23.42 -29.67
N VAL A 125 -11.89 22.83 -29.08
CA VAL A 125 -11.75 21.39 -28.93
C VAL A 125 -12.62 20.91 -27.77
N HIS A 126 -13.52 19.98 -28.06
CA HIS A 126 -14.42 19.38 -27.08
C HIS A 126 -13.88 18.03 -26.59
N ILE A 127 -13.43 17.98 -25.35
CA ILE A 127 -12.89 16.77 -24.72
C ILE A 127 -14.01 16.14 -23.89
N LYS A 128 -14.51 14.99 -24.33
CA LYS A 128 -15.59 14.29 -23.62
C LYS A 128 -15.04 13.40 -22.53
N LEU A 129 -15.53 13.61 -21.31
CA LEU A 129 -15.31 12.77 -20.14
C LEU A 129 -16.57 11.96 -19.86
N VAL A 130 -16.44 10.63 -19.85
CA VAL A 130 -17.53 9.68 -19.65
C VAL A 130 -17.16 8.73 -18.52
N ARG A 131 -18.12 8.30 -17.71
CA ARG A 131 -17.88 7.24 -16.72
C ARG A 131 -17.55 5.92 -17.43
N ASP A 132 -16.50 5.27 -16.98
CA ASP A 132 -16.05 3.98 -17.50
C ASP A 132 -16.66 2.86 -16.65
N ALA A 133 -17.91 2.49 -16.99
CA ALA A 133 -18.65 1.46 -16.27
C ALA A 133 -17.97 0.09 -16.34
N GLU A 134 -17.28 -0.20 -17.45
CA GLU A 134 -16.54 -1.45 -17.61
C GLU A 134 -15.33 -1.47 -16.68
N ALA A 135 -14.49 -0.42 -16.69
CA ALA A 135 -13.35 -0.32 -15.78
C ALA A 135 -13.78 -0.33 -14.30
N MET A 136 -14.91 0.31 -13.95
CA MET A 136 -15.45 0.24 -12.58
C MET A 136 -15.90 -1.18 -12.21
N ALA A 137 -16.60 -1.88 -13.10
CA ALA A 137 -17.02 -3.26 -12.85
C ALA A 137 -15.81 -4.21 -12.72
N GLU A 138 -14.79 -4.04 -13.56
CA GLU A 138 -13.54 -4.79 -13.47
C GLU A 138 -12.79 -4.50 -12.16
N ALA A 139 -12.71 -3.24 -11.75
CA ALA A 139 -12.09 -2.84 -10.48
C ALA A 139 -12.83 -3.45 -9.28
N GLN A 140 -14.17 -3.45 -9.30
CA GLN A 140 -14.98 -4.09 -8.28
C GLN A 140 -14.76 -5.61 -8.26
N ALA A 141 -14.79 -6.27 -9.43
CA ALA A 141 -14.56 -7.71 -9.53
C ALA A 141 -13.17 -8.09 -9.03
N ALA A 142 -12.14 -7.31 -9.36
CA ALA A 142 -10.78 -7.51 -8.86
C ALA A 142 -10.70 -7.35 -7.34
N LYS A 143 -11.39 -6.36 -6.76
CA LYS A 143 -11.46 -6.15 -5.31
C LYS A 143 -12.19 -7.29 -4.61
N GLU A 144 -13.29 -7.79 -5.17
CA GLU A 144 -14.03 -8.94 -4.65
C GLU A 144 -13.20 -10.22 -4.70
N GLN A 145 -12.50 -10.47 -5.82
CA GLN A 145 -11.58 -11.59 -5.95
C GLN A 145 -10.42 -11.49 -4.96
N ALA A 146 -9.83 -10.30 -4.77
CA ALA A 146 -8.78 -10.08 -3.78
C ALA A 146 -9.28 -10.30 -2.35
N ALA A 147 -10.49 -9.85 -2.02
CA ALA A 147 -11.11 -10.09 -0.72
C ALA A 147 -11.40 -11.58 -0.48
N ALA A 148 -11.91 -12.28 -1.50
CA ALA A 148 -12.15 -13.72 -1.42
C ALA A 148 -10.83 -14.51 -1.25
N ALA A 149 -9.78 -14.13 -1.98
CA ALA A 149 -8.46 -14.74 -1.86
C ALA A 149 -7.86 -14.49 -0.46
N ALA A 150 -7.99 -13.28 0.08
CA ALA A 150 -7.54 -12.95 1.42
C ALA A 150 -8.32 -13.74 2.49
N ALA A 151 -9.63 -13.91 2.32
CA ALA A 151 -10.45 -14.72 3.23
C ALA A 151 -10.05 -16.21 3.19
N ALA A 152 -9.84 -16.76 1.99
CA ALA A 152 -9.39 -18.15 1.83
C ALA A 152 -8.00 -18.38 2.44
N ALA A 153 -7.06 -17.45 2.25
CA ALA A 153 -5.74 -17.53 2.85
C ALA A 153 -5.81 -17.48 4.39
N ALA A 154 -6.67 -16.63 4.95
CA ALA A 154 -6.89 -16.54 6.39
C ALA A 154 -7.53 -17.82 6.96
N GLU A 155 -8.43 -18.47 6.21
CA GLU A 155 -9.02 -19.75 6.59
C GLU A 155 -7.98 -20.88 6.58
N GLU A 156 -7.13 -20.94 5.55
CA GLU A 156 -6.02 -21.90 5.47
C GLU A 156 -5.03 -21.71 6.61
N GLU A 157 -4.64 -20.47 6.91
CA GLU A 157 -3.76 -20.14 8.03
C GLU A 157 -4.40 -20.54 9.38
N ALA A 158 -5.68 -20.25 9.59
CA ALA A 158 -6.40 -20.64 10.79
C ALA A 158 -6.50 -22.16 10.94
N ALA A 159 -6.74 -22.89 9.85
CA ALA A 159 -6.77 -24.35 9.85
C ALA A 159 -5.39 -24.95 10.16
N ALA A 160 -4.31 -24.39 9.58
CA ALA A 160 -2.95 -24.80 9.89
C ALA A 160 -2.58 -24.54 11.36
N ALA A 161 -2.96 -23.38 11.90
CA ALA A 161 -2.74 -23.05 13.31
C ALA A 161 -3.52 -23.98 14.25
N ALA A 162 -4.76 -24.34 13.90
CA ALA A 162 -5.56 -25.28 14.67
C ALA A 162 -4.94 -26.70 14.67
N ALA A 163 -4.47 -27.17 13.51
CA ALA A 163 -3.82 -28.47 13.39
C ALA A 163 -2.50 -28.54 14.20
N ALA A 164 -1.69 -27.47 14.16
CA ALA A 164 -0.46 -27.39 14.95
C ALA A 164 -0.75 -27.40 16.47
N ALA A 165 -1.80 -26.69 16.90
CA ALA A 165 -2.23 -26.70 18.31
C ALA A 165 -2.74 -28.07 18.76
N GLU A 166 -3.42 -28.82 17.88
CA GLU A 166 -3.87 -30.19 18.17
C GLU A 166 -2.67 -31.15 18.30
N GLU A 167 -1.66 -31.05 17.41
CA GLU A 167 -0.43 -31.84 17.50
C GLU A 167 0.36 -31.55 18.78
N GLU A 168 0.51 -30.27 19.15
CA GLU A 168 1.18 -29.87 20.39
C GLU A 168 0.43 -30.39 21.62
N ALA A 169 -0.90 -30.30 21.63
CA ALA A 169 -1.73 -30.84 22.71
C ALA A 169 -1.60 -32.37 22.82
N ALA A 170 -1.59 -33.09 21.69
CA ALA A 170 -1.39 -34.53 21.67
C ALA A 170 -0.01 -34.94 22.19
N ALA A 171 1.05 -34.20 21.81
CA ALA A 171 2.40 -34.42 22.32
C ALA A 171 2.50 -34.18 23.83
N ALA A 172 1.88 -33.11 24.34
CA ALA A 172 1.85 -32.81 25.77
C ALA A 172 1.12 -33.90 26.59
N VAL A 173 0.00 -34.43 26.07
CA VAL A 173 -0.70 -35.56 26.70
C VAL A 173 0.19 -36.81 26.73
N ALA A 174 0.85 -37.14 25.62
CA ALA A 174 1.75 -38.29 25.56
C ALA A 174 2.93 -38.19 26.54
N GLU A 175 3.50 -36.99 26.71
CA GLU A 175 4.57 -36.75 27.69
C GLU A 175 4.08 -36.94 29.13
N GLN A 176 2.87 -36.45 29.46
CA GLN A 176 2.27 -36.65 30.78
C GLN A 176 1.97 -38.12 31.06
N GLU A 177 1.46 -38.87 30.08
CA GLU A 177 1.24 -40.31 30.22
C GLU A 177 2.55 -41.07 30.41
N ALA A 178 3.60 -40.72 29.68
CA ALA A 178 4.93 -41.30 29.87
C ALA A 178 5.51 -40.99 31.26
N ALA A 179 5.36 -39.75 31.73
CA ALA A 179 5.78 -39.35 33.07
C ALA A 179 4.98 -40.07 34.17
N ALA A 180 3.67 -40.25 33.99
CA ALA A 180 2.82 -41.01 34.90
C ALA A 180 3.21 -42.50 34.93
N ALA A 181 3.50 -43.10 33.78
CA ALA A 181 3.98 -44.48 33.69
C ALA A 181 5.35 -44.66 34.37
N ALA A 182 6.28 -43.71 34.19
CA ALA A 182 7.57 -43.72 34.88
C ALA A 182 7.43 -43.54 36.40
N ALA A 183 6.51 -42.67 36.85
CA ALA A 183 6.20 -42.51 38.27
C ALA A 183 5.58 -43.78 38.87
N ALA A 184 4.68 -44.45 38.15
CA ALA A 184 4.10 -45.73 38.56
C ALA A 184 5.14 -46.86 38.62
N ALA A 185 6.10 -46.90 37.68
CA ALA A 185 7.20 -47.86 37.71
C ALA A 185 8.16 -47.63 38.90
N SER A 186 8.39 -46.37 39.26
CA SER A 186 9.20 -46.00 40.44
C SER A 186 8.47 -46.27 41.77
N ALA A 187 7.14 -46.10 41.80
CA ALA A 187 6.30 -46.41 42.96
C ALA A 187 6.03 -47.92 43.14
N GLY A 188 6.06 -48.71 42.07
CA GLY A 188 6.06 -50.17 42.10
C GLY A 188 7.40 -50.78 42.52
N GLY A 189 8.47 -49.97 42.49
CA GLY A 189 9.78 -50.28 43.06
C GLY A 189 9.88 -49.98 44.55
N GLY A 190 8.77 -50.09 45.29
CA GLY A 190 8.74 -50.00 46.74
C GLY A 190 9.62 -51.06 47.39
N GLY A 191 10.93 -50.80 47.43
CA GLY A 191 11.69 -50.55 48.65
C GLY A 191 11.46 -51.51 49.81
N GLY A 192 11.07 -52.75 49.54
CA GLY A 192 11.03 -53.77 50.55
C GLY A 192 12.46 -54.23 50.76
N ASP A 193 13.16 -53.62 51.72
CA ASP A 193 14.43 -54.13 52.25
C ASP A 193 14.45 -55.66 52.13
N THR A 194 15.45 -56.21 51.44
CA THR A 194 15.54 -57.67 51.28
C THR A 194 15.73 -58.28 52.66
N VAL A 195 14.71 -59.00 53.11
CA VAL A 195 14.75 -59.79 54.34
C VAL A 195 14.79 -61.27 53.97
N TYR A 196 15.09 -62.10 54.96
CA TYR A 196 15.28 -63.53 54.73
C TYR A 196 14.35 -64.35 55.60
N ILE A 197 13.66 -65.30 55.00
CA ILE A 197 12.85 -66.30 55.70
C ILE A 197 13.55 -67.67 55.65
N THR A 198 13.07 -68.60 56.46
CA THR A 198 13.51 -70.01 56.45
C THR A 198 12.39 -70.89 55.92
N LYS A 199 12.70 -72.08 55.39
CA LYS A 199 11.70 -73.01 54.80
C LYS A 199 10.52 -73.36 55.72
N THR A 200 10.71 -73.30 57.04
CA THR A 200 9.72 -73.75 58.04
C THR A 200 9.46 -72.74 59.14
N GLY A 201 10.05 -71.54 59.08
CA GLY A 201 9.94 -70.54 60.14
C GLY A 201 8.90 -69.49 59.81
N GLU A 202 8.21 -68.99 60.83
CA GLU A 202 7.13 -68.00 60.71
C GLU A 202 7.62 -66.55 60.82
N LYS A 203 8.94 -66.34 60.75
CA LYS A 203 9.57 -65.03 60.95
C LYS A 203 10.51 -64.66 59.81
N PHE A 204 10.61 -63.37 59.53
CA PHE A 204 11.64 -62.81 58.65
C PHE A 204 12.80 -62.23 59.46
N HIS A 205 13.98 -62.24 58.83
CA HIS A 205 15.26 -61.96 59.45
C HIS A 205 16.11 -60.99 58.62
N ARG A 206 17.04 -60.28 59.27
CA ARG A 206 18.14 -59.58 58.59
C ARG A 206 19.23 -60.57 58.18
N ASP A 207 20.01 -60.25 57.15
CA ASP A 207 21.17 -61.04 56.77
C ASP A 207 22.13 -61.27 57.95
N GLY A 208 22.69 -62.48 58.01
CA GLY A 208 23.59 -62.91 59.09
C GLY A 208 22.89 -63.32 60.40
N CYS A 209 21.56 -63.38 60.46
CA CYS A 209 20.86 -63.89 61.64
C CYS A 209 21.21 -65.36 61.91
N ARG A 210 21.47 -65.70 63.18
CA ARG A 210 21.90 -67.05 63.60
C ARG A 210 20.93 -68.18 63.20
N TYR A 211 19.66 -67.86 62.96
CA TYR A 211 18.62 -68.82 62.56
C TYR A 211 18.61 -69.12 61.05
N LEU A 212 19.27 -68.30 60.22
CA LEU A 212 19.36 -68.49 58.76
C LEU A 212 20.42 -69.52 58.33
N LYS A 213 21.24 -70.03 59.25
CA LYS A 213 22.38 -70.93 58.95
C LYS A 213 22.03 -72.19 58.14
N LYS A 214 20.79 -72.67 58.24
CA LYS A 214 20.32 -73.89 57.55
C LYS A 214 19.42 -73.60 56.34
N SER A 215 18.85 -72.40 56.26
CA SER A 215 17.92 -71.99 55.23
C SER A 215 17.88 -70.48 55.15
N GLN A 216 18.13 -69.92 53.97
CA GLN A 216 18.10 -68.49 53.73
C GLN A 216 17.40 -68.26 52.38
N ILE A 217 16.17 -67.75 52.42
CA ILE A 217 15.36 -67.46 51.23
C ILE A 217 15.09 -65.96 51.25
N ALA A 218 15.63 -65.24 50.26
CA ALA A 218 15.41 -63.81 50.11
C ALA A 218 13.96 -63.52 49.71
N ILE A 219 13.35 -62.54 50.37
CA ILE A 219 12.00 -62.05 50.11
C ILE A 219 11.95 -60.55 50.42
N SER A 220 11.07 -59.79 49.78
CA SER A 220 10.88 -58.38 50.13
C SER A 220 10.23 -58.26 51.51
N ARG A 221 10.60 -57.23 52.29
CA ARG A 221 9.94 -56.97 53.60
C ARG A 221 8.42 -56.87 53.47
N SER A 222 7.92 -56.25 52.39
CA SER A 222 6.49 -56.12 52.11
C SER A 222 5.82 -57.48 51.87
N ASP A 223 6.42 -58.36 51.08
CA ASP A 223 5.86 -59.70 50.82
C ASP A 223 5.94 -60.59 52.05
N ALA A 224 6.99 -60.45 52.87
CA ALA A 224 7.08 -61.16 54.15
C ALA A 224 5.93 -60.76 55.10
N VAL A 225 5.65 -59.46 55.22
CA VAL A 225 4.51 -58.97 56.02
C VAL A 225 3.18 -59.42 55.43
N ALA A 226 3.01 -59.34 54.09
CA ALA A 226 1.78 -59.75 53.41
C ALA A 226 1.49 -61.25 53.52
N GLN A 227 2.53 -62.09 53.58
CA GLN A 227 2.42 -63.54 53.80
C GLN A 227 2.25 -63.90 55.30
N GLY A 228 2.24 -62.90 56.19
CA GLY A 228 1.98 -63.08 57.62
C GLY A 228 3.20 -63.49 58.44
N TYR A 229 4.42 -63.25 57.95
CA TYR A 229 5.64 -63.48 58.73
C TYR A 229 5.87 -62.35 59.73
N ASP A 230 6.26 -62.70 60.96
CA ASP A 230 6.60 -61.73 61.99
C ASP A 230 8.09 -61.34 61.97
N ALA A 231 8.43 -60.16 62.50
CA ALA A 231 9.82 -59.75 62.63
C ALA A 231 10.56 -60.61 63.69
N CYS A 232 11.76 -61.07 63.37
CA CYS A 232 12.57 -61.79 64.33
C CYS A 232 13.10 -60.87 65.45
N SER A 233 12.65 -61.11 66.68
CA SER A 233 13.06 -60.38 67.89
C SER A 233 14.55 -60.46 68.24
N VAL A 234 15.32 -61.35 67.61
CA VAL A 234 16.75 -61.52 67.86
C VAL A 234 17.61 -60.64 66.96
N CYS A 235 17.20 -60.45 65.69
CA CYS A 235 17.94 -59.62 64.74
C CYS A 235 17.26 -58.28 64.43
N ASN A 236 16.03 -58.05 64.93
CA ASN A 236 15.24 -56.82 64.82
C ASN A 236 15.40 -56.11 63.46
N PRO A 237 14.97 -56.78 62.36
CA PRO A 237 15.05 -56.24 61.01
C PRO A 237 14.13 -55.03 60.76
#